data_AF-A0A8R1E0E2-F1
#
_entry.id   AF-A0A8R1E0E2-F1
#
_cell.length_a   1.000
_cell.length_b   1.000
_cell.length_c   1.000
_cell.angle_alpha   90.00
_cell.angle_beta   90.00
_cell.angle_gamma   90.00
#
_symmetry.space_group_name_H-M   'P 1'
#
loop_
_entity.id
_entity.type
_entity.pdbx_description
1 polymer ?
#
loop_
_entity_poly.entity_id
_entity_poly.type
_entity_poly.pdbx_seq_one_letter_code
_entity_poly.pdbx_strand_id
1 'polypeptide(L)'
;MTEVECAVCRAPSNGFHFGVEVCSACSSFFRRTVAKNLSFKCWRDGKCEIISTSSPLCKRCRFEKCMAVGMNKDMVQHGREGYGSRETPLAVSTCSPMFFNLSRSEFQLLDTIMETYSKVEKIRIGMHQQKNESFFEKRAPKSVSYKESIEMFVKEFYMVGDWLSHCFPDFAAFPPDQKDILHRSFYLQFVVLESGYFSIKNKRTDIRYLPSGDYVDCTKPETYYVDPEGFQPIKTEDAPKMCAANCHCFHRNVTFPMIRENTNLIEFLALTGLALFDPDLESISISCAETCRKNRSRIQRELLQYYMSTMSVEEASIRFANIFSIIPNLQILSSGLLNIHLKSAHHQKATIILSDEVDPMYLVLPVILPENQELNLGGFIVDFNRLYTVSILLDETPRLGLNSSAYHGKLTPIRGTTSPSKLNLPLTGVRFDFECDPDFHGEKCSEQCQSSCTPAPTTPRDLELKVDYTVNPTKLEAIVEMLKKENEIENSFSTNGGARNREQELDNGSGEVPEEKHL
;
A
#
# COMPACT_ATOMS: atom_id res chain seq x y z
N MET A 1 17.65 -1.95 -69.22
CA MET A 1 17.56 -2.47 -67.84
C MET A 1 16.11 -2.87 -67.62
N THR A 2 15.84 -4.14 -67.33
CA THR A 2 14.49 -4.61 -67.02
C THR A 2 14.04 -4.00 -65.70
N GLU A 3 12.94 -3.25 -65.71
CA GLU A 3 12.35 -2.67 -64.50
C GLU A 3 11.87 -3.82 -63.59
N VAL A 4 12.36 -3.87 -62.34
CA VAL A 4 11.97 -4.91 -61.39
C VAL A 4 10.60 -4.56 -60.80
N GLU A 5 9.64 -5.49 -60.87
CA GLU A 5 8.29 -5.26 -60.34
C GLU A 5 8.21 -5.53 -58.82
N CYS A 6 7.39 -4.75 -58.13
CA CYS A 6 7.06 -4.95 -56.73
C CYS A 6 6.33 -6.28 -56.50
N ALA A 7 6.92 -7.15 -55.67
CA ALA A 7 6.36 -8.47 -55.36
C ALA A 7 4.93 -8.44 -54.77
N VAL A 8 4.51 -7.31 -54.19
CA VAL A 8 3.20 -7.15 -53.55
C VAL A 8 2.12 -6.64 -54.51
N CYS A 9 2.41 -5.59 -55.30
CA CYS A 9 1.39 -4.88 -56.08
C CYS A 9 1.72 -4.70 -57.56
N ARG A 10 2.84 -5.24 -58.04
CA ARG A 10 3.33 -5.14 -59.43
C ARG A 10 3.62 -3.72 -59.95
N ALA A 11 3.63 -2.72 -59.07
CA ALA A 11 4.15 -1.40 -59.40
C ALA A 11 5.68 -1.47 -59.60
N PRO A 12 6.32 -0.54 -60.32
CA PRO A 12 7.78 -0.46 -60.38
C PRO A 12 8.39 -0.46 -58.97
N SER A 13 9.29 -1.39 -58.70
CA SER A 13 10.02 -1.47 -57.44
C SER A 13 11.11 -0.39 -57.40
N ASN A 14 11.40 0.10 -56.20
CA ASN A 14 12.51 1.00 -55.95
C ASN A 14 13.58 0.36 -55.05
N GLY A 15 13.63 -0.98 -55.00
CA GLY A 15 14.63 -1.77 -54.30
C GLY A 15 14.09 -2.66 -53.18
N PHE A 16 15.01 -3.27 -52.43
CA PHE A 16 14.73 -4.16 -51.31
C PHE A 16 14.31 -3.40 -50.04
N HIS A 17 13.13 -3.72 -49.52
CA HIS A 17 12.65 -3.24 -48.21
C HIS A 17 12.10 -4.40 -47.39
N PHE A 18 12.55 -4.50 -46.14
CA PHE A 18 12.13 -5.56 -45.21
C PHE A 18 12.33 -6.98 -45.77
N GLY A 19 13.42 -7.19 -46.54
CA GLY A 19 13.80 -8.49 -47.09
C GLY A 19 13.23 -8.83 -48.47
N VAL A 20 12.41 -7.97 -49.08
CA VAL A 20 11.75 -8.25 -50.38
C VAL A 20 11.82 -7.03 -51.30
N GLU A 21 11.91 -7.26 -52.61
CA GLU A 21 11.88 -6.21 -53.61
C GLU A 21 10.44 -5.66 -53.80
N VAL A 22 10.22 -4.42 -53.36
CA VAL A 22 8.88 -3.80 -53.29
C VAL A 22 8.92 -2.33 -53.68
N CYS A 23 7.78 -1.72 -53.96
CA CYS A 23 7.69 -0.29 -54.19
C CYS A 23 7.64 0.50 -52.87
N SER A 24 7.96 1.79 -52.94
CA SER A 24 7.96 2.72 -51.80
C SER A 24 6.63 2.74 -51.02
N ALA A 25 5.51 2.60 -51.72
CA ALA A 25 4.18 2.59 -51.13
C ALA A 25 3.92 1.32 -50.31
N CYS A 26 4.36 0.14 -50.77
CA CYS A 26 4.23 -1.12 -50.02
C CYS A 26 5.20 -1.16 -48.84
N SER A 27 6.44 -0.68 -49.01
CA SER A 27 7.40 -0.50 -47.92
C SER A 27 6.84 0.39 -46.80
N SER A 28 6.32 1.57 -47.15
CA SER A 28 5.75 2.52 -46.16
C SER A 28 4.45 2.04 -45.54
N PHE A 29 3.64 1.26 -46.28
CA PHE A 29 2.46 0.61 -45.74
C PHE A 29 2.85 -0.44 -44.70
N PHE A 30 3.75 -1.36 -45.03
CA PHE A 30 4.22 -2.41 -44.14
C PHE A 30 4.83 -1.85 -42.85
N ARG A 31 5.75 -0.88 -42.97
CA ARG A 31 6.38 -0.22 -41.81
C ARG A 31 5.35 0.37 -40.84
N ARG A 32 4.35 1.09 -41.34
CA ARG A 32 3.32 1.73 -40.49
C ARG A 32 2.40 0.70 -39.85
N THR A 33 2.03 -0.34 -40.58
CA THR A 33 1.16 -1.40 -40.07
C THR A 33 1.84 -2.17 -38.94
N VAL A 34 3.12 -2.51 -39.09
CA VAL A 34 3.89 -3.22 -38.05
C VAL A 34 4.21 -2.29 -36.87
N ALA A 35 4.74 -1.09 -37.10
CA ALA A 35 5.16 -0.19 -36.03
C ALA A 35 4.00 0.26 -35.12
N LYS A 36 2.77 0.37 -35.65
CA LYS A 36 1.57 0.75 -34.90
C LYS A 36 0.64 -0.42 -34.58
N ASN A 37 1.08 -1.66 -34.83
CA ASN A 37 0.30 -2.88 -34.64
C ASN A 37 -1.15 -2.80 -35.18
N LEU A 38 -1.31 -2.34 -36.43
CA LEU A 38 -2.64 -2.10 -37.02
C LEU A 38 -3.25 -3.39 -37.58
N SER A 39 -4.53 -3.64 -37.26
CA SER A 39 -5.35 -4.68 -37.88
C SER A 39 -6.38 -4.08 -38.85
N PHE A 40 -6.72 -4.81 -39.91
CA PHE A 40 -7.65 -4.34 -40.94
C PHE A 40 -8.73 -5.38 -41.23
N LYS A 41 -9.97 -4.94 -41.49
CA LYS A 41 -11.07 -5.79 -41.98
C LYS A 41 -11.13 -5.77 -43.52
N CYS A 42 -11.42 -6.91 -44.14
CA CYS A 42 -11.77 -6.97 -45.56
C CYS A 42 -13.29 -6.95 -45.68
N TRP A 43 -13.81 -6.17 -46.63
CA TRP A 43 -15.24 -6.04 -46.93
C TRP A 43 -15.71 -6.97 -48.05
N ARG A 44 -14.85 -7.92 -48.46
CA ARG A 44 -15.08 -9.00 -49.42
C ARG A 44 -14.59 -10.30 -48.80
N ASP A 45 -14.38 -11.35 -49.57
CA ASP A 45 -14.03 -12.70 -49.08
C ASP A 45 -12.54 -12.90 -48.71
N GLY A 46 -11.77 -11.82 -48.53
CA GLY A 46 -10.34 -11.93 -48.23
C GLY A 46 -9.43 -12.30 -49.38
N LYS A 47 -9.98 -12.44 -50.59
CA LYS A 47 -9.25 -12.82 -51.80
C LYS A 47 -9.11 -11.63 -52.77
N CYS A 48 -8.99 -10.41 -52.24
CA CYS A 48 -8.85 -9.22 -53.08
C CYS A 48 -7.53 -9.28 -53.85
N GLU A 49 -7.60 -9.11 -55.17
CA GLU A 49 -6.42 -8.97 -56.00
C GLU A 49 -5.69 -7.64 -55.71
N ILE A 50 -4.36 -7.70 -55.60
CA ILE A 50 -3.51 -6.56 -55.25
C ILE A 50 -2.66 -6.18 -56.48
N ILE A 51 -3.19 -5.27 -57.30
CA ILE A 51 -2.53 -4.76 -58.52
C ILE A 51 -2.54 -3.23 -58.53
N SER A 52 -1.48 -2.62 -59.10
CA SER A 52 -1.16 -1.19 -59.09
C SER A 52 -2.14 -0.22 -59.81
N THR A 53 -3.32 -0.64 -60.24
CA THR A 53 -4.21 0.21 -61.06
C THR A 53 -5.09 1.13 -60.19
N SER A 54 -4.55 2.30 -59.84
CA SER A 54 -5.25 3.55 -59.44
C SER A 54 -6.38 3.53 -58.39
N SER A 55 -6.69 2.40 -57.75
CA SER A 55 -7.72 2.25 -56.73
C SER A 55 -7.12 1.95 -55.35
N PRO A 56 -7.78 2.38 -54.25
CA PRO A 56 -7.34 2.03 -52.90
C PRO A 56 -7.37 0.51 -52.71
N LEU A 57 -6.19 -0.09 -52.60
CA LEU A 57 -6.01 -1.52 -52.33
C LEU A 57 -6.62 -1.89 -50.97
N CYS A 58 -7.25 -3.06 -50.89
CA CYS A 58 -7.79 -3.59 -49.64
C CYS A 58 -6.65 -3.76 -48.62
N LYS A 59 -6.69 -3.02 -47.51
CA LYS A 59 -5.61 -2.98 -46.51
C LYS A 59 -5.34 -4.35 -45.86
N ARG A 60 -6.39 -5.14 -45.58
CA ARG A 60 -6.23 -6.51 -45.04
C ARG A 60 -5.45 -7.40 -46.00
N CYS A 61 -5.97 -7.56 -47.22
CA CYS A 61 -5.37 -8.45 -48.23
C CYS A 61 -3.98 -7.95 -48.68
N ARG A 62 -3.75 -6.63 -48.69
CA ARG A 62 -2.43 -6.05 -48.98
C ARG A 62 -1.42 -6.43 -47.90
N PHE A 63 -1.80 -6.37 -46.62
CA PHE A 63 -0.90 -6.73 -45.52
C PHE A 63 -0.63 -8.24 -45.48
N GLU A 64 -1.66 -9.06 -45.70
CA GLU A 64 -1.49 -10.52 -45.86
C GLU A 64 -0.57 -10.84 -47.03
N LYS A 65 -0.69 -10.13 -48.16
CA LYS A 65 0.22 -10.30 -49.30
C LYS A 65 1.66 -9.89 -48.96
N CYS A 66 1.87 -8.79 -48.22
CA CYS A 66 3.21 -8.41 -47.72
C CYS A 66 3.85 -9.55 -46.89
N MET A 67 3.08 -10.16 -45.99
CA MET A 67 3.56 -11.30 -45.20
C MET A 67 3.84 -12.52 -46.09
N ALA A 68 2.93 -12.81 -47.04
CA ALA A 68 3.06 -13.97 -47.93
C ALA A 68 4.26 -13.90 -48.88
N VAL A 69 4.70 -12.71 -49.27
CA VAL A 69 5.92 -12.54 -50.08
C VAL A 69 7.20 -12.51 -49.25
N GLY A 70 7.10 -12.61 -47.92
CA GLY A 70 8.25 -12.72 -47.01
C GLY A 70 8.76 -11.39 -46.43
N MET A 71 7.95 -10.33 -46.39
CA MET A 71 8.38 -9.10 -45.72
C MET A 71 8.54 -9.35 -44.21
N ASN A 72 9.73 -9.10 -43.67
CA ASN A 72 10.08 -9.40 -42.29
C ASN A 72 9.69 -8.26 -41.34
N LYS A 73 8.81 -8.56 -40.36
CA LYS A 73 8.35 -7.61 -39.34
C LYS A 73 9.48 -7.17 -38.40
N ASP A 74 10.44 -8.04 -38.11
CA ASP A 74 11.52 -7.78 -37.15
C ASP A 74 12.51 -6.73 -37.67
N MET A 75 12.53 -6.49 -38.98
CA MET A 75 13.32 -5.42 -39.61
C MET A 75 12.67 -4.03 -39.46
N VAL A 76 11.45 -3.95 -38.91
CA VAL A 76 10.79 -2.68 -38.59
C VAL A 76 11.28 -2.23 -37.21
N GLN A 77 12.19 -1.26 -37.18
CA GLN A 77 12.64 -0.65 -35.94
C GLN A 77 11.46 0.02 -35.22
N HIS A 78 11.07 -0.53 -34.08
CA HIS A 78 10.23 0.18 -33.10
C HIS A 78 11.07 1.36 -32.57
N GLY A 79 10.50 2.56 -32.59
CA GLY A 79 11.24 3.83 -32.52
C GLY A 79 12.37 3.83 -31.49
N ARG A 80 13.57 4.24 -31.92
CA ARG A 80 14.68 4.56 -31.02
C ARG A 80 14.26 5.77 -30.18
N GLU A 81 14.24 5.60 -28.86
CA GLU A 81 14.23 6.70 -27.90
C GLU A 81 15.55 7.48 -28.09
N GLY A 82 15.47 8.65 -28.72
CA GLY A 82 16.62 9.52 -28.96
C GLY A 82 16.89 10.41 -27.76
N TYR A 83 17.96 10.11 -27.02
CA TYR A 83 18.64 11.07 -26.15
C TYR A 83 19.11 12.29 -26.98
N GLY A 84 18.92 13.49 -26.41
CA GLY A 84 18.89 14.80 -27.07
C GLY A 84 19.95 15.15 -28.12
N SER A 85 19.54 15.87 -29.16
CA SER A 85 20.24 17.06 -29.65
C SER A 85 19.33 17.98 -30.49
N ARG A 86 19.29 19.25 -30.07
CA ARG A 86 18.91 20.50 -30.78
C ARG A 86 17.56 20.53 -31.50
N GLU A 87 16.59 21.09 -30.78
CA GLU A 87 15.34 21.62 -31.32
C GLU A 87 15.62 22.69 -32.39
N THR A 88 15.41 22.35 -33.67
CA THR A 88 14.74 23.28 -34.57
C THR A 88 13.37 23.58 -33.97
N PRO A 89 12.86 24.83 -33.98
CA PRO A 89 11.56 25.13 -33.40
C PRO A 89 10.54 24.23 -34.09
N LEU A 90 10.08 23.21 -33.36
CA LEU A 90 8.88 22.48 -33.75
C LEU A 90 7.85 23.58 -33.94
N ALA A 91 7.31 23.67 -35.15
CA ALA A 91 6.03 24.32 -35.33
C ALA A 91 5.18 23.80 -34.19
N VAL A 92 4.84 24.70 -33.26
CA VAL A 92 3.84 24.47 -32.26
C VAL A 92 2.67 24.00 -33.10
N SER A 93 2.44 22.69 -33.13
CA SER A 93 1.09 22.21 -33.27
C SER A 93 0.46 22.83 -32.06
N THR A 94 -0.07 24.03 -32.25
CA THR A 94 -1.07 24.57 -31.37
C THR A 94 -1.99 23.38 -31.25
N CYS A 95 -2.06 22.84 -30.04
CA CYS A 95 -3.27 22.16 -29.65
C CYS A 95 -4.30 23.22 -29.99
N SER A 96 -4.96 23.09 -31.15
CA SER A 96 -6.09 23.94 -31.47
C SER A 96 -6.91 23.82 -30.20
N PRO A 97 -7.24 24.94 -29.52
CA PRO A 97 -8.06 24.84 -28.34
C PRO A 97 -9.26 24.05 -28.82
N MET A 98 -9.35 22.79 -28.39
CA MET A 98 -10.59 22.10 -28.47
C MET A 98 -11.42 22.93 -27.52
N PHE A 99 -12.18 23.85 -28.09
CA PHE A 99 -13.37 24.36 -27.47
C PHE A 99 -14.24 23.12 -27.26
N PHE A 100 -13.94 22.37 -26.20
CA PHE A 100 -14.89 21.44 -25.66
C PHE A 100 -16.02 22.35 -25.22
N ASN A 101 -17.14 22.34 -25.96
CA ASN A 101 -18.40 22.82 -25.43
C ASN A 101 -18.78 21.87 -24.28
N LEU A 102 -18.12 22.05 -23.12
CA LEU A 102 -18.33 21.25 -21.92
C LEU A 102 -19.65 21.66 -21.32
N SER A 103 -20.72 21.04 -21.78
CA SER A 103 -21.99 21.10 -21.05
C SER A 103 -21.87 20.26 -19.78
N ARG A 104 -22.37 20.77 -18.66
CA ARG A 104 -22.37 20.05 -17.37
C ARG A 104 -23.11 18.69 -17.44
N SER A 105 -23.96 18.48 -18.45
CA SER A 105 -24.68 17.22 -18.69
C SER A 105 -23.82 16.03 -19.11
N GLU A 106 -22.50 16.18 -19.23
CA GLU A 106 -21.58 15.10 -19.60
C GLU A 106 -20.93 14.35 -18.41
N PHE A 107 -21.05 14.84 -17.16
CA PHE A 107 -20.46 14.21 -15.95
C PHE A 107 -21.29 13.06 -15.38
N GLN A 108 -21.75 12.15 -16.25
CA GLN A 108 -22.77 11.17 -15.90
C GLN A 108 -22.35 10.23 -14.75
N LEU A 109 -21.06 9.88 -14.62
CA LEU A 109 -20.62 9.01 -13.53
C LEU A 109 -20.48 9.79 -12.23
N LEU A 110 -19.73 10.90 -12.23
CA LEU A 110 -19.47 11.66 -11.01
C LEU A 110 -20.77 12.27 -10.42
N ASP A 111 -21.69 12.76 -11.27
CA ASP A 111 -23.01 13.22 -10.81
C ASP A 111 -23.81 12.07 -10.19
N THR A 112 -23.81 10.88 -10.82
CA THR A 112 -24.47 9.69 -10.27
C THR A 112 -23.89 9.31 -8.90
N ILE A 113 -22.57 9.31 -8.76
CA ILE A 113 -21.91 8.98 -7.48
C ILE A 113 -22.27 10.04 -6.42
N MET A 114 -22.28 11.32 -6.75
CA MET A 114 -22.67 12.40 -5.82
C MET A 114 -24.12 12.27 -5.35
N GLU A 115 -25.06 12.07 -6.28
CA GLU A 115 -26.48 11.94 -5.96
C GLU A 115 -26.77 10.71 -5.10
N THR A 116 -26.12 9.59 -5.41
CA THR A 116 -26.29 8.33 -4.67
C THR A 116 -25.58 8.35 -3.32
N TYR A 117 -24.41 8.98 -3.20
CA TYR A 117 -23.76 9.22 -1.91
C TYR A 117 -24.63 10.07 -0.98
N SER A 118 -25.33 11.07 -1.52
CA SER A 118 -26.32 11.85 -0.75
C SER A 118 -27.50 10.99 -0.24
N LYS A 119 -27.81 9.88 -0.90
CA LYS A 119 -28.79 8.88 -0.40
C LYS A 119 -28.17 8.03 0.70
N VAL A 120 -26.90 7.63 0.57
CA VAL A 120 -26.15 6.92 1.63
C VAL A 120 -26.15 7.73 2.92
N GLU A 121 -25.84 9.04 2.85
CA GLU A 121 -25.88 9.93 4.02
C GLU A 121 -27.26 9.93 4.72
N LYS A 122 -28.36 9.80 3.97
CA LYS A 122 -29.72 9.73 4.53
C LYS A 122 -30.03 8.36 5.13
N ILE A 123 -29.60 7.27 4.48
CA ILE A 123 -29.79 5.90 4.97
C ILE A 123 -29.11 5.71 6.32
N ARG A 124 -27.91 6.27 6.48
CA ARG A 124 -27.13 6.24 7.74
C ARG A 124 -27.90 6.75 8.95
N ILE A 125 -28.78 7.73 8.77
CA ILE A 125 -29.60 8.29 9.85
C ILE A 125 -30.45 7.20 10.50
N GLY A 126 -31.11 6.35 9.70
CA GLY A 126 -31.92 5.25 10.21
C GLY A 126 -31.10 4.01 10.60
N MET A 127 -30.04 3.71 9.85
CA MET A 127 -29.22 2.51 10.08
C MET A 127 -28.45 2.55 11.41
N HIS A 128 -28.01 3.74 11.84
CA HIS A 128 -27.23 3.94 13.06
C HIS A 128 -28.04 4.48 14.24
N GLN A 129 -29.36 4.61 14.08
CA GLN A 129 -30.23 5.06 15.16
C GLN A 129 -30.31 4.04 16.29
N GLN A 130 -30.19 4.50 17.54
CA GLN A 130 -30.40 3.62 18.70
C GLN A 130 -31.87 3.49 19.06
N LYS A 131 -32.25 2.36 19.68
CA LYS A 131 -33.66 2.00 19.99
C LYS A 131 -34.44 3.04 20.81
N ASN A 132 -33.77 3.96 21.50
CA ASN A 132 -34.39 4.94 22.39
C ASN A 132 -34.17 6.41 21.93
N GLU A 133 -33.70 6.64 20.71
CA GLU A 133 -33.44 7.98 20.18
C GLU A 133 -34.65 8.54 19.40
N SER A 134 -34.93 9.83 19.58
CA SER A 134 -36.00 10.54 18.86
C SER A 134 -35.69 10.63 17.36
N PHE A 135 -36.69 10.36 16.53
CA PHE A 135 -36.61 10.53 15.06
C PHE A 135 -36.63 11.99 14.61
N PHE A 136 -37.06 12.90 15.48
CA PHE A 136 -37.29 14.31 15.13
C PHE A 136 -36.22 15.25 15.69
N GLU A 137 -35.43 14.77 16.65
CA GLU A 137 -34.36 15.57 17.25
C GLU A 137 -33.02 15.24 16.63
N LYS A 138 -32.21 16.27 16.39
CA LYS A 138 -30.86 16.09 15.89
C LYS A 138 -30.00 15.47 16.98
N ARG A 139 -29.60 14.21 16.78
CA ARG A 139 -28.67 13.49 17.67
C ARG A 139 -27.36 14.27 17.84
N ALA A 140 -26.94 14.45 19.09
CA ALA A 140 -25.64 15.01 19.39
C ALA A 140 -24.56 13.93 19.17
N PRO A 141 -23.46 14.24 18.44
CA PRO A 141 -22.33 13.33 18.30
C PRO A 141 -21.77 12.91 19.66
N LYS A 142 -21.49 11.62 19.85
CA LYS A 142 -20.79 11.11 21.04
C LYS A 142 -19.46 10.45 20.67
N SER A 143 -18.56 10.35 21.65
CA SER A 143 -17.39 9.47 21.51
C SER A 143 -17.85 8.01 21.53
N VAL A 144 -17.21 7.17 20.72
CA VAL A 144 -17.46 5.72 20.72
C VAL A 144 -16.25 4.94 21.20
N SER A 145 -16.48 3.70 21.62
CA SER A 145 -15.44 2.69 21.85
C SER A 145 -15.04 1.96 20.56
N TYR A 146 -13.93 1.24 20.60
CA TYR A 146 -13.46 0.38 19.51
C TYR A 146 -14.52 -0.66 19.14
N LYS A 147 -15.12 -1.33 20.13
CA LYS A 147 -16.19 -2.32 19.91
C LYS A 147 -17.38 -1.71 19.16
N GLU A 148 -17.91 -0.58 19.65
CA GLU A 148 -19.01 0.13 18.98
C GLU A 148 -18.65 0.55 17.56
N SER A 149 -17.40 0.96 17.31
CA SER A 149 -16.93 1.33 15.98
C SER A 149 -16.89 0.13 15.02
N ILE A 150 -16.45 -1.05 15.49
CA ILE A 150 -16.41 -2.27 14.67
C ILE A 150 -17.83 -2.73 14.32
N GLU A 151 -18.74 -2.74 15.29
CA GLU A 151 -20.16 -3.07 15.05
C GLU A 151 -20.79 -2.13 14.00
N MET A 152 -20.41 -0.84 14.03
CA MET A 152 -20.82 0.17 13.05
C MET A 152 -20.19 -0.10 11.66
N PHE A 153 -18.89 -0.34 11.60
CA PHE A 153 -18.17 -0.61 10.34
C PHE A 153 -18.66 -1.88 9.64
N VAL A 154 -19.07 -2.92 10.38
CA VAL A 154 -19.65 -4.13 9.78
C VAL A 154 -20.92 -3.80 9.00
N LYS A 155 -21.81 -2.96 9.55
CA LYS A 155 -23.04 -2.52 8.84
C LYS A 155 -22.71 -1.66 7.62
N GLU A 156 -21.78 -0.72 7.80
CA GLU A 156 -21.32 0.17 6.75
C GLU A 156 -20.64 -0.60 5.61
N PHE A 157 -19.88 -1.67 5.89
CA PHE A 157 -19.25 -2.51 4.87
C PHE A 157 -20.28 -3.02 3.87
N TYR A 158 -21.35 -3.66 4.33
CA TYR A 158 -22.39 -4.18 3.42
C TYR A 158 -23.14 -3.08 2.68
N MET A 159 -23.46 -1.96 3.35
CA MET A 159 -24.12 -0.84 2.71
C MET A 159 -23.25 -0.19 1.63
N VAL A 160 -21.94 -0.01 1.89
CA VAL A 160 -21.00 0.54 0.91
C VAL A 160 -20.90 -0.40 -0.29
N GLY A 161 -20.81 -1.72 -0.09
CA GLY A 161 -20.81 -2.69 -1.19
C GLY A 161 -22.07 -2.60 -2.08
N ASP A 162 -23.25 -2.41 -1.49
CA ASP A 162 -24.50 -2.20 -2.22
C ASP A 162 -24.51 -0.85 -2.97
N TRP A 163 -24.07 0.22 -2.31
CA TRP A 163 -23.90 1.54 -2.92
C TRP A 163 -22.96 1.50 -4.14
N LEU A 164 -21.82 0.81 -4.03
CA LEU A 164 -20.88 0.63 -5.14
C LEU A 164 -21.53 -0.11 -6.32
N SER A 165 -22.31 -1.15 -6.04
CA SER A 165 -23.06 -1.89 -7.07
C SER A 165 -24.11 -1.02 -7.75
N HIS A 166 -24.70 -0.07 -7.03
CA HIS A 166 -25.64 0.89 -7.62
C HIS A 166 -24.94 1.97 -8.46
N CYS A 167 -23.79 2.46 -8.00
CA CYS A 167 -23.01 3.51 -8.68
C CYS A 167 -22.33 3.05 -9.96
N PHE A 168 -21.81 1.82 -9.95
CA PHE A 168 -20.91 1.32 -10.98
C PHE A 168 -21.48 0.05 -11.60
N PRO A 169 -22.14 0.15 -12.78
CA PRO A 169 -22.64 -1.03 -13.50
C PRO A 169 -21.55 -2.06 -13.79
N ASP A 170 -20.33 -1.60 -14.10
CA ASP A 170 -19.17 -2.46 -14.33
C ASP A 170 -18.79 -3.22 -13.03
N PHE A 171 -18.87 -2.60 -11.85
CA PHE A 171 -18.66 -3.27 -10.56
C PHE A 171 -19.77 -4.29 -10.27
N ALA A 172 -21.03 -3.89 -10.49
CA ALA A 172 -22.20 -4.77 -10.30
C ALA A 172 -22.17 -6.00 -11.22
N ALA A 173 -21.56 -5.90 -12.39
CA ALA A 173 -21.41 -7.00 -13.33
C ALA A 173 -20.29 -7.99 -12.95
N PHE A 174 -19.37 -7.62 -12.05
CA PHE A 174 -18.28 -8.52 -11.68
C PHE A 174 -18.77 -9.80 -10.96
N PRO A 175 -18.04 -10.91 -11.14
CA PRO A 175 -18.20 -12.11 -10.32
C PRO A 175 -18.09 -11.81 -8.81
N PRO A 176 -18.79 -12.53 -7.93
CA PRO A 176 -18.78 -12.27 -6.48
C PRO A 176 -17.39 -12.29 -5.85
N ASP A 177 -16.50 -13.19 -6.27
CA ASP A 177 -15.11 -13.27 -5.81
C ASP A 177 -14.31 -12.02 -6.15
N GLN A 178 -14.46 -11.50 -7.37
CA GLN A 178 -13.77 -10.29 -7.84
C GLN A 178 -14.29 -9.04 -7.10
N LYS A 179 -15.61 -8.97 -6.86
CA LYS A 179 -16.20 -7.89 -6.05
C LYS A 179 -15.67 -7.90 -4.63
N ASP A 180 -15.57 -9.08 -4.02
CA ASP A 180 -15.11 -9.24 -2.65
C ASP A 180 -13.67 -8.76 -2.49
N ILE A 181 -12.76 -9.13 -3.41
CA ILE A 181 -11.36 -8.66 -3.42
C ILE A 181 -11.29 -7.14 -3.51
N LEU A 182 -11.95 -6.55 -4.51
CA LEU A 182 -11.96 -5.10 -4.71
C LEU A 182 -12.54 -4.37 -3.49
N HIS A 183 -13.67 -4.84 -2.98
CA HIS A 183 -14.37 -4.20 -1.88
C HIS A 183 -13.60 -4.29 -0.56
N ARG A 184 -12.99 -5.44 -0.24
CA ARG A 184 -12.17 -5.61 0.96
C ARG A 184 -10.93 -4.74 0.95
N SER A 185 -10.23 -4.68 -0.20
CA SER A 185 -9.05 -3.81 -0.36
C SER A 185 -9.41 -2.32 -0.26
N PHE A 186 -10.58 -1.96 -0.81
CA PHE A 186 -11.08 -0.59 -0.85
C PHE A 186 -11.62 -0.06 0.50
N TYR A 187 -12.34 -0.88 1.26
CA TYR A 187 -13.24 -0.36 2.30
C TYR A 187 -12.53 0.45 3.39
N LEU A 188 -11.36 0.00 3.86
CA LEU A 188 -10.60 0.77 4.85
C LEU A 188 -10.06 2.09 4.27
N GLN A 189 -9.63 2.08 3.01
CA GLN A 189 -9.21 3.29 2.29
C GLN A 189 -10.38 4.28 2.14
N PHE A 190 -11.58 3.78 1.86
CA PHE A 190 -12.80 4.56 1.84
C PHE A 190 -13.10 5.21 3.19
N VAL A 191 -13.09 4.44 4.28
CA VAL A 191 -13.31 4.92 5.64
C VAL A 191 -12.29 6.00 6.04
N VAL A 192 -11.05 5.87 5.58
CA VAL A 192 -9.99 6.87 5.74
C VAL A 192 -10.31 8.14 4.94
N LEU A 193 -10.52 8.05 3.63
CA LEU A 193 -10.87 9.20 2.77
C LEU A 193 -12.11 9.95 3.27
N GLU A 194 -13.15 9.21 3.64
CA GLU A 194 -14.43 9.76 4.09
C GLU A 194 -14.27 10.50 5.42
N SER A 195 -13.48 9.95 6.34
CA SER A 195 -13.16 10.64 7.58
C SER A 195 -12.39 11.94 7.34
N GLY A 196 -11.47 11.98 6.38
CA GLY A 196 -10.76 13.22 6.01
C GLY A 196 -11.72 14.26 5.44
N TYR A 197 -12.65 13.84 4.60
CA TYR A 197 -13.72 14.68 4.08
C TYR A 197 -14.65 15.22 5.19
N PHE A 198 -15.00 14.40 6.18
CA PHE A 198 -15.80 14.84 7.32
C PHE A 198 -15.09 15.86 8.19
N SER A 199 -13.76 15.78 8.36
CA SER A 199 -13.00 16.80 9.08
C SER A 199 -13.08 18.17 8.40
N ILE A 200 -13.08 18.21 7.06
CA ILE A 200 -13.33 19.44 6.29
C ILE A 200 -14.76 19.93 6.51
N LYS A 201 -15.75 19.05 6.33
CA LYS A 201 -17.18 19.38 6.45
C LYS A 201 -17.54 19.95 7.83
N ASN A 202 -16.95 19.41 8.89
CA ASN A 202 -17.21 19.80 10.28
C ASN A 202 -16.21 20.82 10.83
N LYS A 203 -15.15 21.16 10.08
CA LYS A 203 -14.08 22.09 10.48
C LYS A 203 -13.42 21.72 11.82
N ARG A 204 -13.16 20.42 12.00
CA ARG A 204 -12.63 19.83 13.25
C ARG A 204 -11.59 18.76 12.89
N THR A 205 -10.45 18.80 13.58
CA THR A 205 -9.32 17.86 13.39
C THR A 205 -8.84 17.25 14.70
N ASP A 206 -9.38 17.69 15.83
CA ASP A 206 -9.14 17.12 17.16
C ASP A 206 -9.86 15.77 17.34
N ILE A 207 -10.92 15.55 16.56
CA ILE A 207 -11.72 14.33 16.58
C ILE A 207 -11.88 13.76 15.17
N ARG A 208 -12.06 12.45 15.10
CA ARG A 208 -12.31 11.72 13.86
C ARG A 208 -13.79 11.36 13.76
N TYR A 209 -14.54 12.04 12.89
CA TYR A 209 -15.94 11.69 12.65
C TYR A 209 -16.08 10.35 11.93
N LEU A 210 -17.08 9.58 12.36
CA LEU A 210 -17.47 8.30 11.80
C LEU A 210 -18.75 8.44 10.96
N PRO A 211 -19.03 7.46 10.07
CA PRO A 211 -20.25 7.43 9.27
C PRO A 211 -21.57 7.58 10.05
N SER A 212 -21.60 7.10 11.30
CA SER A 212 -22.76 7.25 12.19
C SER A 212 -23.01 8.68 12.69
N GLY A 213 -22.09 9.60 12.42
CA GLY A 213 -22.09 10.96 12.99
C GLY A 213 -21.46 11.03 14.38
N ASP A 214 -21.09 9.89 14.98
CA ASP A 214 -20.26 9.84 16.18
C ASP A 214 -18.79 10.11 15.85
N TYR A 215 -17.93 10.11 16.88
CA TYR A 215 -16.51 10.38 16.68
C TYR A 215 -15.61 9.51 17.55
N VAL A 216 -14.36 9.40 17.11
CA VAL A 216 -13.23 8.92 17.91
C VAL A 216 -12.45 10.14 18.38
N ASP A 217 -12.21 10.23 19.68
CA ASP A 217 -11.34 11.27 20.25
C ASP A 217 -9.88 10.84 20.13
N CYS A 218 -9.21 11.35 19.09
CA CYS A 218 -7.80 11.04 18.85
C CYS A 218 -6.85 11.70 19.86
N THR A 219 -7.33 12.63 20.71
CA THR A 219 -6.53 13.22 21.80
C THR A 219 -6.53 12.36 23.06
N LYS A 220 -7.50 11.44 23.17
CA LYS A 220 -7.70 10.54 24.31
C LYS A 220 -7.92 9.10 23.84
N PRO A 221 -6.91 8.47 23.22
CA PRO A 221 -7.03 7.12 22.67
C PRO A 221 -7.47 6.09 23.72
N GLU A 222 -7.18 6.31 25.01
CA GLU A 222 -7.65 5.50 26.13
C GLU A 222 -9.16 5.39 26.23
N THR A 223 -9.90 6.43 25.83
CA THR A 223 -11.38 6.40 25.85
C THR A 223 -11.96 5.52 24.75
N TYR A 224 -11.22 5.36 23.64
CA TYR A 224 -11.64 4.54 22.50
C TYR A 224 -11.35 3.06 22.74
N TYR A 225 -10.20 2.72 23.30
CA TYR A 225 -9.82 1.31 23.53
C TYR A 225 -10.32 0.73 24.87
N VAL A 226 -11.22 1.42 25.58
CA VAL A 226 -11.89 0.88 26.76
C VAL A 226 -12.63 -0.41 26.41
N ASP A 227 -12.29 -1.50 27.09
CA ASP A 227 -12.86 -2.81 26.85
C ASP A 227 -13.06 -3.62 28.15
N PRO A 228 -14.12 -3.30 28.91
CA PRO A 228 -14.40 -3.97 30.17
C PRO A 228 -14.87 -5.42 29.99
N GLU A 229 -15.28 -5.80 28.77
CA GLU A 229 -15.81 -7.12 28.44
C GLU A 229 -14.75 -8.07 27.86
N GLY A 230 -13.52 -7.59 27.60
CA GLY A 230 -12.44 -8.40 27.03
C GLY A 230 -12.69 -8.83 25.58
N PHE A 231 -13.39 -8.01 24.80
CA PHE A 231 -13.59 -8.20 23.36
C PHE A 231 -12.29 -8.05 22.55
N GLN A 232 -11.37 -7.20 23.00
CA GLN A 232 -10.11 -6.90 22.35
C GLN A 232 -9.04 -7.94 22.75
N PRO A 233 -8.22 -8.40 21.79
CA PRO A 233 -7.08 -9.26 22.09
C PRO A 233 -5.98 -8.52 22.87
N ILE A 234 -6.01 -7.19 22.89
CA ILE A 234 -5.05 -6.32 23.57
C ILE A 234 -5.73 -5.75 24.83
N LYS A 235 -5.00 -5.67 25.94
CA LYS A 235 -5.50 -5.06 27.18
C LYS A 235 -5.82 -3.58 26.97
N THR A 236 -6.88 -3.10 27.61
CA THR A 236 -7.30 -1.69 27.59
C THR A 236 -6.20 -0.70 27.95
N GLU A 237 -5.29 -1.07 28.85
CA GLU A 237 -4.16 -0.22 29.28
C GLU A 237 -3.03 -0.11 28.24
N ASP A 238 -3.00 -1.02 27.26
CA ASP A 238 -1.92 -1.14 26.26
C ASP A 238 -2.37 -0.74 24.85
N ALA A 239 -3.63 -0.98 24.51
CA ALA A 239 -4.20 -0.63 23.20
C ALA A 239 -4.05 0.85 22.80
N PRO A 240 -4.22 1.85 23.70
CA PRO A 240 -3.96 3.25 23.37
C PRO A 240 -2.50 3.52 23.01
N LYS A 241 -1.56 2.86 23.68
CA LYS A 241 -0.12 3.05 23.45
C LYS A 241 0.31 2.44 22.12
N MET A 242 -0.30 1.31 21.74
CA MET A 242 -0.02 0.61 20.47
C MET A 242 -0.68 1.28 19.26
N CYS A 243 -1.86 1.89 19.44
CA CYS A 243 -2.68 2.32 18.32
C CYS A 243 -2.91 3.84 18.24
N ALA A 244 -2.35 4.64 19.15
CA ALA A 244 -2.39 6.11 19.07
C ALA A 244 -1.71 6.63 17.79
N ALA A 245 -0.64 5.97 17.34
CA ALA A 245 0.07 6.30 16.11
C ALA A 245 -0.85 6.25 14.87
N ASN A 246 -1.90 5.42 14.88
CA ASN A 246 -2.84 5.31 13.76
C ASN A 246 -3.61 6.62 13.50
N CYS A 247 -4.02 7.33 14.56
CA CYS A 247 -4.64 8.65 14.42
C CYS A 247 -3.66 9.67 13.81
N HIS A 248 -2.39 9.62 14.21
CA HIS A 248 -1.36 10.52 13.68
C HIS A 248 -1.06 10.24 12.21
N CYS A 249 -0.85 8.97 11.83
CA CYS A 249 -0.64 8.56 10.43
C CYS A 249 -1.81 8.97 9.55
N PHE A 250 -3.04 8.73 10.01
CA PHE A 250 -4.27 9.13 9.32
C PHE A 250 -4.32 10.65 9.09
N HIS A 251 -4.05 11.44 10.14
CA HIS A 251 -4.06 12.89 10.03
C HIS A 251 -2.99 13.39 9.06
N ARG A 252 -1.75 12.91 9.20
CA ARG A 252 -0.62 13.32 8.38
C ARG A 252 -0.80 12.96 6.91
N ASN A 253 -1.22 11.74 6.63
CA ASN A 253 -1.19 11.18 5.26
C ASN A 253 -2.45 11.54 4.46
N VAL A 254 -3.59 11.77 5.13
CA VAL A 254 -4.89 11.96 4.45
C VAL A 254 -5.59 13.23 4.90
N THR A 255 -5.86 13.39 6.20
CA THR A 255 -6.71 14.51 6.67
C THR A 255 -6.09 15.88 6.40
N PHE A 256 -4.82 16.10 6.78
CA PHE A 256 -4.16 17.38 6.57
C PHE A 256 -3.92 17.69 5.09
N PRO A 257 -3.48 16.75 4.23
CA PRO A 257 -3.47 16.97 2.79
C PRO A 257 -4.85 17.36 2.23
N MET A 258 -5.91 16.64 2.60
CA MET A 258 -7.25 16.94 2.13
C MET A 258 -7.74 18.34 2.59
N ILE A 259 -7.44 18.74 3.83
CA ILE A 259 -7.75 20.07 4.38
C ILE A 259 -6.93 21.15 3.69
N ARG A 260 -5.62 20.94 3.50
CA ARG A 260 -4.73 21.88 2.81
C ARG A 260 -5.22 22.16 1.40
N GLU A 261 -5.61 21.11 0.68
CA GLU A 261 -6.18 21.25 -0.65
C GLU A 261 -7.66 21.67 -0.60
N ASN A 262 -8.31 21.76 0.56
CA ASN A 262 -9.75 22.02 0.68
C ASN A 262 -10.57 21.12 -0.26
N THR A 263 -10.36 19.81 -0.11
CA THR A 263 -10.95 18.78 -0.98
C THR A 263 -12.48 18.82 -0.90
N ASN A 264 -13.14 18.99 -2.04
CA ASN A 264 -14.60 19.07 -2.12
C ASN A 264 -15.26 17.68 -2.31
N LEU A 265 -16.60 17.64 -2.37
CA LEU A 265 -17.35 16.38 -2.48
C LEU A 265 -17.03 15.60 -3.76
N ILE A 266 -16.98 16.26 -4.91
CA ILE A 266 -16.71 15.57 -6.20
C ILE A 266 -15.28 15.02 -6.25
N GLU A 267 -14.33 15.75 -5.64
CA GLU A 267 -12.93 15.32 -5.53
C GLU A 267 -12.77 14.12 -4.60
N PHE A 268 -13.40 14.18 -3.41
CA PHE A 268 -13.44 13.04 -2.50
C PHE A 268 -14.02 11.80 -3.19
N LEU A 269 -15.15 11.92 -3.88
CA LEU A 269 -15.79 10.79 -4.57
C LEU A 269 -14.99 10.30 -5.78
N ALA A 270 -14.23 11.18 -6.44
CA ALA A 270 -13.29 10.75 -7.46
C ALA A 270 -12.14 9.94 -6.84
N LEU A 271 -11.59 10.38 -5.69
CA LEU A 271 -10.56 9.62 -4.96
C LEU A 271 -11.07 8.25 -4.51
N THR A 272 -12.32 8.14 -4.03
CA THR A 272 -12.90 6.85 -3.65
C THR A 272 -13.08 5.93 -4.85
N GLY A 273 -13.58 6.44 -5.99
CA GLY A 273 -13.66 5.64 -7.22
C GLY A 273 -12.30 5.17 -7.72
N LEU A 274 -11.25 5.99 -7.57
CA LEU A 274 -9.89 5.59 -7.92
C LEU A 274 -9.33 4.53 -6.96
N ALA A 275 -9.56 4.67 -5.66
CA ALA A 275 -9.17 3.68 -4.66
C ALA A 275 -9.89 2.33 -4.86
N LEU A 276 -11.16 2.35 -5.29
CA LEU A 276 -11.94 1.14 -5.57
C LEU A 276 -11.40 0.35 -6.76
N PHE A 277 -11.18 1.04 -7.88
CA PHE A 277 -10.78 0.40 -9.14
C PHE A 277 -9.27 0.24 -9.24
N ASP A 278 -8.64 -0.35 -8.23
CA ASP A 278 -7.21 -0.68 -8.27
C ASP A 278 -6.97 -1.85 -9.25
N PRO A 279 -6.24 -1.64 -10.36
CA PRO A 279 -6.02 -2.68 -11.37
C PRO A 279 -4.82 -3.58 -11.04
N ASP A 280 -4.10 -3.27 -9.97
CA ASP A 280 -2.84 -3.91 -9.59
C ASP A 280 -3.02 -4.76 -8.31
N LEU A 281 -4.26 -4.94 -7.85
CA LEU A 281 -4.58 -5.89 -6.78
C LEU A 281 -4.28 -7.33 -7.19
N GLU A 282 -3.81 -8.10 -6.22
CA GLU A 282 -3.60 -9.53 -6.39
C GLU A 282 -4.94 -10.28 -6.52
N SER A 283 -4.91 -11.43 -7.20
CA SER A 283 -6.06 -12.34 -7.38
C SER A 283 -7.24 -11.79 -8.18
N ILE A 284 -7.16 -10.58 -8.72
CA ILE A 284 -8.12 -10.11 -9.72
C ILE A 284 -7.78 -10.68 -11.11
N SER A 285 -8.81 -11.03 -11.86
CA SER A 285 -8.66 -11.51 -13.24
C SER A 285 -8.17 -10.39 -14.17
N ILE A 286 -7.54 -10.77 -15.29
CA ILE A 286 -7.09 -9.81 -16.32
C ILE A 286 -8.27 -8.93 -16.80
N SER A 287 -9.45 -9.53 -17.01
CA SER A 287 -10.66 -8.79 -17.40
C SER A 287 -11.14 -7.81 -16.32
N CYS A 288 -10.99 -8.16 -15.04
CA CYS A 288 -11.29 -7.26 -13.93
C CYS A 288 -10.31 -6.08 -13.93
N ALA A 289 -9.01 -6.34 -14.01
CA ALA A 289 -7.96 -5.33 -14.07
C ALA A 289 -8.15 -4.35 -15.26
N GLU A 290 -8.49 -4.85 -16.45
CA GLU A 290 -8.81 -4.01 -17.62
C GLU A 290 -10.02 -3.10 -17.37
N THR A 291 -11.05 -3.64 -16.72
CA THR A 291 -12.26 -2.88 -16.36
C THR A 291 -11.95 -1.84 -15.28
N CYS A 292 -11.08 -2.15 -14.31
CA CYS A 292 -10.54 -1.19 -13.35
C CYS A 292 -9.83 -0.03 -14.05
N ARG A 293 -8.88 -0.31 -14.97
CA ARG A 293 -8.16 0.73 -15.74
C ARG A 293 -9.12 1.61 -16.54
N LYS A 294 -10.15 1.03 -17.16
CA LYS A 294 -11.19 1.75 -17.90
C LYS A 294 -11.98 2.69 -16.98
N ASN A 295 -12.42 2.23 -15.82
CA ASN A 295 -13.18 3.05 -14.87
C ASN A 295 -12.32 4.17 -14.25
N ARG A 296 -11.05 3.89 -13.89
CA ARG A 296 -10.09 4.92 -13.46
C ARG A 296 -9.94 6.01 -14.51
N SER A 297 -9.69 5.62 -15.77
CA SER A 297 -9.53 6.56 -16.89
C SER A 297 -10.79 7.41 -17.12
N ARG A 298 -11.98 6.84 -16.87
CA ARG A 298 -13.26 7.56 -16.94
C ARG A 298 -13.38 8.59 -15.82
N ILE A 299 -13.14 8.20 -14.58
CA ILE A 299 -13.18 9.09 -13.40
C ILE A 299 -12.20 10.25 -13.58
N GLN A 300 -10.96 9.95 -13.99
CA GLN A 300 -9.93 10.96 -14.28
C GLN A 300 -10.37 11.96 -15.33
N ARG A 301 -10.96 11.46 -16.43
CA ARG A 301 -11.44 12.30 -17.52
C ARG A 301 -12.59 13.21 -17.07
N GLU A 302 -13.59 12.66 -16.39
CA GLU A 302 -14.74 13.43 -15.90
C GLU A 302 -14.30 14.47 -14.86
N LEU A 303 -13.37 14.14 -13.96
CA LEU A 303 -12.82 15.10 -12.99
C LEU A 303 -12.02 16.23 -13.67
N LEU A 304 -11.17 15.91 -14.64
CA LEU A 304 -10.41 16.91 -15.39
C LEU A 304 -11.34 17.83 -16.20
N GLN A 305 -12.38 17.26 -16.83
CA GLN A 305 -13.42 18.03 -17.52
C GLN A 305 -14.18 18.95 -16.56
N TYR A 306 -14.50 18.49 -15.34
CA TYR A 306 -15.12 19.30 -14.31
C TYR A 306 -14.26 20.52 -13.97
N TYR A 307 -12.95 20.33 -13.79
CA TYR A 307 -12.04 21.44 -13.58
C TYR A 307 -11.97 22.38 -14.79
N MET A 308 -11.78 21.85 -15.99
CA MET A 308 -11.72 22.67 -17.21
C MET A 308 -13.00 23.47 -17.48
N SER A 309 -14.15 23.08 -16.89
CA SER A 309 -15.40 23.83 -16.96
C SER A 309 -15.50 24.99 -15.96
N THR A 310 -14.63 25.03 -14.95
CA THR A 310 -14.71 25.98 -13.82
C THR A 310 -13.44 26.80 -13.59
N MET A 311 -12.30 26.40 -14.13
CA MET A 311 -11.00 27.08 -13.99
C MET A 311 -10.18 27.00 -15.28
N SER A 312 -9.07 27.73 -15.35
CA SER A 312 -8.17 27.69 -16.51
C SER A 312 -7.50 26.31 -16.68
N VAL A 313 -6.99 26.00 -17.87
CA VAL A 313 -6.33 24.71 -18.15
C VAL A 313 -5.10 24.48 -17.26
N GLU A 314 -4.35 25.54 -16.96
CA GLU A 314 -3.18 25.49 -16.08
C GLU A 314 -3.61 25.17 -14.64
N GLU A 315 -4.57 25.92 -14.10
CA GLU A 315 -5.13 25.68 -12.76
C GLU A 315 -5.77 24.30 -12.65
N ALA A 316 -6.49 23.85 -13.68
CA ALA A 316 -7.13 22.53 -13.73
C ALA A 316 -6.09 21.41 -13.65
N SER A 317 -4.96 21.56 -14.35
CA SER A 317 -3.88 20.58 -14.36
C SER A 317 -3.19 20.48 -12.99
N ILE A 318 -2.91 21.64 -12.38
CA ILE A 318 -2.33 21.71 -11.03
C ILE A 318 -3.29 21.14 -9.99
N ARG A 319 -4.57 21.54 -10.04
CA ARG A 319 -5.60 21.05 -9.12
C ARG A 319 -5.76 19.54 -9.20
N PHE A 320 -5.83 19.01 -10.42
CA PHE A 320 -5.89 17.58 -10.66
C PHE A 320 -4.69 16.85 -10.06
N ALA A 321 -3.47 17.35 -10.29
CA ALA A 321 -2.25 16.75 -9.75
C ALA A 321 -2.22 16.78 -8.21
N ASN A 322 -2.59 17.90 -7.59
CA ASN A 322 -2.63 18.04 -6.14
C ASN A 322 -3.60 17.04 -5.50
N ILE A 323 -4.82 16.94 -6.04
CA ILE A 323 -5.81 15.97 -5.53
C ILE A 323 -5.31 14.53 -5.77
N PHE A 324 -4.77 14.23 -6.95
CA PHE A 324 -4.21 12.90 -7.25
C PHE A 324 -3.06 12.48 -6.33
N SER A 325 -2.27 13.44 -5.84
CA SER A 325 -1.15 13.18 -4.94
C SER A 325 -1.57 12.60 -3.57
N ILE A 326 -2.86 12.60 -3.25
CA ILE A 326 -3.42 12.00 -2.03
C ILE A 326 -3.53 10.47 -2.16
N ILE A 327 -3.70 9.93 -3.38
CA ILE A 327 -3.90 8.48 -3.60
C ILE A 327 -2.71 7.63 -3.09
N PRO A 328 -1.43 7.93 -3.40
CA PRO A 328 -0.31 7.12 -2.91
C PRO A 328 -0.22 7.07 -1.38
N ASN A 329 -0.73 8.10 -0.69
CA ASN A 329 -0.72 8.14 0.78
C ASN A 329 -1.71 7.15 1.41
N LEU A 330 -2.67 6.62 0.62
CA LEU A 330 -3.61 5.59 1.06
C LEU A 330 -2.96 4.20 1.14
N GLN A 331 -1.84 4.00 0.42
CA GLN A 331 -1.15 2.71 0.33
C GLN A 331 -0.11 2.49 1.44
N ILE A 332 0.16 3.48 2.30
CA ILE A 332 1.14 3.35 3.38
C ILE A 332 0.45 2.85 4.66
N LEU A 333 0.20 1.54 4.68
CA LEU A 333 0.40 0.71 5.86
C LEU A 333 1.46 -0.30 5.44
N SER A 334 2.69 -0.13 5.91
CA SER A 334 3.81 -0.99 5.55
C SER A 334 3.51 -2.46 5.92
N SER A 335 3.82 -3.37 5.01
CA SER A 335 3.61 -4.82 5.08
C SER A 335 4.65 -5.56 5.94
N GLY A 336 5.18 -4.88 6.95
CA GLY A 336 6.29 -5.37 7.74
C GLY A 336 6.08 -5.12 9.23
N LEU A 337 6.42 -6.13 10.02
CA LEU A 337 6.18 -6.22 11.45
C LEU A 337 7.51 -6.18 12.20
N LEU A 338 7.51 -5.49 13.34
CA LEU A 338 8.60 -5.45 14.29
C LEU A 338 8.17 -6.18 15.56
N ASN A 339 8.98 -7.15 15.98
CA ASN A 339 8.94 -7.76 17.30
C ASN A 339 10.16 -7.31 18.11
N ILE A 340 9.94 -6.90 19.35
CA ILE A 340 10.93 -6.37 20.28
C ILE A 340 11.05 -7.35 21.45
N HIS A 341 12.25 -7.88 21.64
CA HIS A 341 12.57 -8.82 22.71
C HIS A 341 13.53 -8.17 23.69
N LEU A 342 13.16 -8.14 24.97
CA LEU A 342 13.97 -7.56 26.03
C LEU A 342 14.11 -8.51 27.21
N LYS A 343 15.25 -8.45 27.89
CA LYS A 343 15.51 -9.15 29.14
C LYS A 343 16.38 -8.30 30.04
N SER A 344 16.02 -8.24 31.31
CA SER A 344 16.79 -7.53 32.33
C SER A 344 17.28 -8.51 33.40
N ALA A 345 18.44 -8.24 33.98
CA ALA A 345 18.93 -8.92 35.19
C ALA A 345 18.07 -8.64 36.42
N HIS A 346 17.15 -7.66 36.37
CA HIS A 346 16.35 -7.21 37.49
C HIS A 346 14.91 -6.92 37.09
N HIS A 347 14.01 -7.05 38.06
CA HIS A 347 12.63 -6.62 37.91
C HIS A 347 12.57 -5.08 37.92
N GLN A 348 12.20 -4.46 36.80
CA GLN A 348 12.15 -3.01 36.69
C GLN A 348 11.21 -2.52 35.59
N LYS A 349 10.72 -1.29 35.75
CA LYS A 349 9.99 -0.58 34.71
C LYS A 349 10.95 -0.11 33.63
N ALA A 350 10.49 -0.14 32.39
CA ALA A 350 11.19 0.40 31.25
C ALA A 350 10.20 1.11 30.30
N THR A 351 10.69 2.06 29.52
CA THR A 351 9.97 2.70 28.43
C THR A 351 10.80 2.56 27.16
N ILE A 352 10.25 1.90 26.16
CA ILE A 352 10.89 1.76 24.84
C ILE A 352 10.32 2.85 23.95
N ILE A 353 11.19 3.64 23.33
CA ILE A 353 10.81 4.69 22.40
C ILE A 353 11.44 4.36 21.06
N LEU A 354 10.62 4.24 20.03
CA LEU A 354 11.06 4.25 18.64
C LEU A 354 10.67 5.60 18.05
N SER A 355 11.59 6.22 17.31
CA SER A 355 11.37 7.51 16.65
C SER A 355 11.99 7.52 15.26
N ASP A 356 11.52 8.37 14.36
CA ASP A 356 12.14 8.62 13.06
C ASP A 356 12.30 10.14 12.81
N GLU A 357 12.85 10.53 11.66
CA GLU A 357 13.09 11.95 11.31
C GLU A 357 11.81 12.80 11.21
N VAL A 358 10.65 12.15 11.05
CA VAL A 358 9.34 12.76 10.85
C VAL A 358 8.48 12.64 12.12
N ASP A 359 8.65 11.58 12.91
CA ASP A 359 7.88 11.29 14.12
C ASP A 359 8.80 10.96 15.31
N PRO A 360 9.06 11.94 16.21
CA PRO A 360 9.92 11.73 17.37
C PRO A 360 9.32 10.78 18.42
N MET A 361 8.06 10.36 18.28
CA MET A 361 7.37 9.43 19.18
C MET A 361 6.61 8.33 18.41
N TYR A 362 7.20 7.83 17.33
CA TYR A 362 6.62 6.77 16.50
C TYR A 362 6.04 5.60 17.30
N LEU A 363 6.75 5.14 18.34
CA LEU A 363 6.30 4.11 19.27
C LEU A 363 6.79 4.46 20.68
N VAL A 364 5.92 4.41 21.69
CA VAL A 364 6.30 4.61 23.10
C VAL A 364 5.64 3.53 23.95
N LEU A 365 6.43 2.60 24.46
CA LEU A 365 5.98 1.40 25.18
C LEU A 365 6.50 1.38 26.62
N PRO A 366 5.72 1.85 27.60
CA PRO A 366 5.98 1.56 29.00
C PRO A 366 5.69 0.09 29.30
N VAL A 367 6.69 -0.62 29.83
CA VAL A 367 6.65 -2.05 30.14
C VAL A 367 7.26 -2.34 31.51
N ILE A 368 6.97 -3.53 32.05
CA ILE A 368 7.63 -4.07 33.23
C ILE A 368 8.46 -5.26 32.78
N LEU A 369 9.77 -5.20 32.99
CA LEU A 369 10.70 -6.29 32.70
C LEU A 369 10.79 -7.18 33.94
N PRO A 370 10.32 -8.44 33.89
CA PRO A 370 10.57 -9.42 34.94
C PRO A 370 12.06 -9.79 35.04
N GLU A 371 12.52 -10.12 36.26
CA GLU A 371 13.91 -10.50 36.51
C GLU A 371 14.28 -11.78 35.75
N ASN A 372 15.30 -11.69 34.89
CA ASN A 372 15.86 -12.79 34.10
C ASN A 372 14.88 -13.51 33.16
N GLN A 373 13.74 -12.88 32.84
CA GLN A 373 12.76 -13.44 31.91
C GLN A 373 12.65 -12.56 30.65
N GLU A 374 12.50 -13.21 29.50
CA GLU A 374 12.28 -12.55 28.22
C GLU A 374 10.86 -11.97 28.17
N LEU A 375 10.80 -10.69 27.81
CA LEU A 375 9.58 -10.01 27.40
C LEU A 375 9.59 -9.89 25.87
N ASN A 376 8.62 -10.50 25.22
CA ASN A 376 8.37 -10.38 23.79
C ASN A 376 7.20 -9.42 23.55
N LEU A 377 7.43 -8.37 22.77
CA LEU A 377 6.45 -7.37 22.37
C LEU A 377 6.39 -7.37 20.84
N GLY A 378 5.32 -7.90 20.27
CA GLY A 378 5.27 -8.23 18.85
C GLY A 378 4.22 -7.50 18.03
N GLY A 379 4.41 -7.51 16.71
CA GLY A 379 3.41 -7.11 15.72
C GLY A 379 3.30 -5.61 15.45
N PHE A 380 4.35 -4.83 15.72
CA PHE A 380 4.31 -3.40 15.41
C PHE A 380 4.55 -3.17 13.92
N ILE A 381 3.59 -2.55 13.24
CA ILE A 381 3.78 -2.12 11.85
C ILE A 381 4.96 -1.15 11.81
N VAL A 382 5.90 -1.33 10.89
CA VAL A 382 7.06 -0.43 10.66
C VAL A 382 7.34 -0.23 9.19
N ASP A 383 7.77 0.97 8.80
CA ASP A 383 8.11 1.31 7.43
C ASP A 383 9.56 0.92 7.13
N PHE A 384 9.74 -0.10 6.28
CA PHE A 384 11.06 -0.64 5.93
C PHE A 384 11.92 0.30 5.07
N ASN A 385 11.40 1.46 4.70
CA ASN A 385 12.17 2.51 4.01
C ASN A 385 12.65 3.62 4.92
N ARG A 386 12.40 3.52 6.24
CA ARG A 386 12.81 4.53 7.22
C ARG A 386 13.95 4.08 8.11
N LEU A 387 14.68 5.07 8.61
CA LEU A 387 15.67 4.87 9.68
C LEU A 387 15.01 5.25 11.00
N TYR A 388 15.04 4.33 11.95
CA TYR A 388 14.51 4.57 13.28
C TYR A 388 15.65 4.80 14.28
N THR A 389 15.38 5.63 15.28
CA THR A 389 16.16 5.73 16.51
C THR A 389 15.41 4.97 17.60
N VAL A 390 16.10 4.09 18.31
CA VAL A 390 15.54 3.36 19.46
C VAL A 390 16.15 3.88 20.75
N SER A 391 15.32 4.11 21.75
CA SER A 391 15.72 4.47 23.11
C SER A 391 15.03 3.56 24.11
N ILE A 392 15.78 2.79 24.89
CA ILE A 392 15.24 1.97 25.98
C ILE A 392 15.61 2.65 27.28
N LEU A 393 14.62 3.26 27.93
CA LEU A 393 14.78 3.97 29.19
C LEU A 393 14.37 3.04 30.31
N LEU A 394 15.22 2.83 31.31
CA LEU A 394 14.89 2.03 32.48
C LEU A 394 14.94 2.87 33.75
N ASP A 395 13.98 2.60 34.63
CA ASP A 395 13.83 3.25 35.92
C ASP A 395 14.93 2.82 36.90
N GLU A 396 14.80 3.24 38.17
CA GLU A 396 15.76 2.92 39.23
C GLU A 396 16.07 1.43 39.28
N THR A 397 17.35 1.10 39.33
CA THR A 397 17.86 -0.24 39.59
C THR A 397 18.65 -0.22 40.90
N PRO A 398 17.97 -0.38 42.06
CA PRO A 398 18.58 -0.18 43.37
C PRO A 398 19.82 -1.04 43.62
N ARG A 399 19.82 -2.28 43.13
CA ARG A 399 20.92 -3.25 43.32
C ARG A 399 22.21 -2.86 42.61
N LEU A 400 22.12 -2.04 41.55
CA LEU A 400 23.27 -1.54 40.80
C LEU A 400 23.64 -0.10 41.18
N GLY A 401 22.88 0.51 42.11
CA GLY A 401 23.07 1.91 42.48
C GLY A 401 22.71 2.90 41.37
N LEU A 402 21.81 2.54 40.46
CA LEU A 402 21.39 3.39 39.33
C LEU A 402 20.02 4.02 39.61
N ASN A 403 19.90 5.35 39.44
CA ASN A 403 18.62 6.07 39.43
C ASN A 403 17.87 5.87 38.11
N SER A 404 18.59 5.76 36.99
CA SER A 404 18.04 5.39 35.68
C SER A 404 19.17 4.95 34.74
N SER A 405 18.79 4.27 33.66
CA SER A 405 19.70 3.91 32.56
C SER A 405 18.99 4.10 31.23
N ALA A 406 19.70 4.55 30.21
CA ALA A 406 19.15 4.81 28.88
C ALA A 406 20.05 4.17 27.80
N TYR A 407 19.44 3.42 26.89
CA TYR A 407 20.14 2.73 25.80
C TYR A 407 19.66 3.30 24.47
N HIS A 408 20.57 3.81 23.66
CA HIS A 408 20.26 4.51 22.42
C HIS A 408 20.91 3.83 21.22
N GLY A 409 20.14 3.58 20.17
CA GLY A 409 20.63 2.97 18.94
C GLY A 409 19.89 3.45 17.71
N LYS A 410 20.35 2.99 16.54
CA LYS A 410 19.67 3.20 15.26
C LYS A 410 19.27 1.87 14.65
N LEU A 411 18.05 1.79 14.15
CA LEU A 411 17.48 0.60 13.53
C LEU A 411 17.11 0.91 12.08
N THR A 412 17.68 0.14 11.16
CA THR A 412 17.26 0.12 9.76
C THR A 412 16.45 -1.16 9.55
N PRO A 413 15.12 -1.09 9.34
CA PRO A 413 14.31 -2.28 9.19
C PRO A 413 14.70 -3.02 7.91
N ILE A 414 15.15 -4.25 8.10
CA ILE A 414 15.46 -5.22 7.07
C ILE A 414 15.04 -6.56 7.65
N ARG A 415 14.39 -7.39 6.84
CA ARG A 415 13.88 -8.69 7.23
C ARG A 415 14.98 -9.52 7.91
N GLY A 416 14.67 -10.02 9.10
CA GLY A 416 15.58 -10.79 9.95
C GLY A 416 15.81 -10.12 11.30
N THR A 417 16.89 -10.54 11.96
CA THR A 417 17.17 -10.18 13.34
C THR A 417 18.23 -9.09 13.42
N THR A 418 17.98 -8.06 14.21
CA THR A 418 18.94 -7.02 14.59
C THR A 418 19.15 -7.05 16.10
N SER A 419 20.40 -7.24 16.55
CA SER A 419 20.71 -7.36 17.97
C SER A 419 22.15 -6.94 18.28
N PRO A 420 22.42 -6.35 19.46
CA PRO A 420 23.77 -6.02 19.87
C PRO A 420 24.53 -7.29 20.27
N SER A 421 25.81 -7.38 19.92
CA SER A 421 26.69 -8.47 20.37
C SER A 421 26.96 -8.46 21.88
N LYS A 422 27.15 -7.27 22.44
CA LYS A 422 27.34 -7.02 23.87
C LYS A 422 26.33 -6.01 24.41
N LEU A 423 26.00 -6.13 25.68
CA LEU A 423 25.10 -5.23 26.39
C LEU A 423 25.74 -4.74 27.67
N ASN A 424 25.21 -3.66 28.21
CA ASN A 424 25.53 -3.26 29.57
C ASN A 424 24.38 -3.52 30.52
N LEU A 425 24.68 -3.79 31.80
CA LEU A 425 23.65 -3.96 32.82
C LEU A 425 22.82 -2.67 33.00
N PRO A 426 21.53 -2.75 33.34
CA PRO A 426 20.79 -3.95 33.76
C PRO A 426 20.25 -4.84 32.61
N LEU A 427 20.25 -4.38 31.37
CA LEU A 427 19.78 -5.19 30.23
C LEU A 427 20.75 -6.35 29.94
N THR A 428 20.20 -7.55 29.83
CA THR A 428 20.94 -8.80 29.53
C THR A 428 20.51 -9.42 28.19
N GLY A 429 19.45 -8.91 27.59
CA GLY A 429 18.99 -9.34 26.28
C GLY A 429 18.25 -8.22 25.56
N VAL A 430 18.64 -7.97 24.31
CA VAL A 430 17.94 -7.07 23.39
C VAL A 430 17.96 -7.69 22.00
N ARG A 431 16.80 -7.79 21.36
CA ARG A 431 16.69 -8.26 19.97
C ARG A 431 15.48 -7.63 19.29
N PHE A 432 15.64 -7.26 18.03
CA PHE A 432 14.59 -6.73 17.18
C PHE A 432 14.43 -7.66 15.98
N ASP A 433 13.27 -8.28 15.85
CA ASP A 433 12.96 -9.18 14.75
C ASP A 433 12.01 -8.47 13.77
N PHE A 434 12.49 -8.28 12.55
CA PHE A 434 11.73 -7.68 11.45
C PHE A 434 11.20 -8.79 10.55
N GLU A 435 9.88 -8.91 10.51
CA GLU A 435 9.18 -9.93 9.75
C GLU A 435 8.34 -9.28 8.67
N CYS A 436 8.15 -10.00 7.56
CA CYS A 436 7.16 -9.58 6.59
C CYS A 436 5.80 -10.12 7.02
N ASP A 437 4.76 -9.38 6.67
CA ASP A 437 3.41 -9.92 6.65
C ASP A 437 3.39 -11.23 5.83
N PRO A 438 2.56 -12.24 6.19
CA PRO A 438 2.51 -13.52 5.48
C PRO A 438 2.35 -13.43 3.95
N ASP A 439 1.73 -12.35 3.46
CA ASP A 439 1.49 -12.12 2.04
C ASP A 439 2.65 -11.39 1.35
N PHE A 440 3.74 -11.07 2.06
CA PHE A 440 4.87 -10.26 1.58
C PHE A 440 6.24 -10.92 1.81
N HIS A 441 7.21 -10.62 0.93
CA HIS A 441 8.57 -11.14 0.93
C HIS A 441 9.60 -10.09 0.46
N GLY A 442 10.86 -10.53 0.34
CA GLY A 442 12.01 -9.67 0.07
C GLY A 442 12.66 -9.09 1.34
N GLU A 443 13.82 -8.46 1.19
CA GLU A 443 14.59 -7.89 2.32
C GLU A 443 13.86 -6.72 3.01
N LYS A 444 13.00 -6.02 2.27
CA LYS A 444 12.21 -4.89 2.76
C LYS A 444 10.71 -5.17 2.88
N CYS A 445 10.31 -6.44 2.74
CA CYS A 445 8.90 -6.84 2.74
C CYS A 445 8.06 -6.11 1.67
N SER A 446 8.70 -5.75 0.54
CA SER A 446 8.12 -4.92 -0.52
C SER A 446 7.58 -5.73 -1.71
N GLU A 447 7.70 -7.06 -1.68
CA GLU A 447 7.28 -7.94 -2.78
C GLU A 447 6.11 -8.81 -2.32
N GLN A 448 4.99 -8.83 -3.03
CA GLN A 448 3.78 -9.59 -2.65
C GLN A 448 3.83 -11.04 -3.17
N CYS A 449 3.37 -12.00 -2.37
CA CYS A 449 3.46 -13.44 -2.66
C CYS A 449 2.34 -13.98 -3.56
N GLN A 450 2.66 -14.29 -4.82
CA GLN A 450 1.66 -14.74 -5.81
C GLN A 450 1.20 -16.20 -5.75
N SER A 451 1.95 -17.12 -5.14
CA SER A 451 1.56 -18.56 -5.05
C SER A 451 2.43 -19.41 -4.12
N SER A 452 3.70 -19.04 -3.93
CA SER A 452 4.59 -19.62 -2.91
C SER A 452 5.69 -18.62 -2.53
N CYS A 453 5.81 -18.28 -1.25
CA CYS A 453 6.91 -17.45 -0.77
C CYS A 453 8.12 -18.34 -0.44
N THR A 454 9.20 -18.26 -1.21
CA THR A 454 10.51 -18.66 -0.67
C THR A 454 11.03 -17.50 0.16
N PRO A 455 11.19 -17.67 1.49
CA PRO A 455 11.71 -16.60 2.32
C PRO A 455 13.12 -16.21 1.85
N ALA A 456 13.35 -14.91 1.65
CA ALA A 456 14.68 -14.39 1.40
C ALA A 456 15.59 -14.74 2.61
N PRO A 457 16.90 -14.98 2.39
CA PRO A 457 17.80 -15.30 3.48
C PRO A 457 17.77 -14.21 4.55
N THR A 458 17.49 -14.58 5.79
CA THR A 458 17.57 -13.66 6.93
C THR A 458 19.03 -13.44 7.27
N THR A 459 19.47 -12.19 7.32
CA THR A 459 20.85 -11.86 7.72
C THR A 459 20.83 -11.20 9.09
N PRO A 460 21.40 -11.83 10.13
CA PRO A 460 21.59 -11.17 11.42
C PRO A 460 22.45 -9.92 11.26
N ARG A 461 22.04 -8.82 11.89
CA ARG A 461 22.76 -7.55 11.90
C ARG A 461 23.16 -7.18 13.32
N ASP A 462 24.39 -6.70 13.47
CA ASP A 462 24.86 -6.14 14.74
C ASP A 462 24.21 -4.78 14.97
N LEU A 463 23.83 -4.52 16.22
CA LEU A 463 23.27 -3.25 16.67
C LEU A 463 24.22 -2.61 17.67
N GLU A 464 24.59 -1.36 17.44
CA GLU A 464 25.31 -0.59 18.46
C GLU A 464 24.31 0.13 19.37
N LEU A 465 24.37 -0.13 20.67
CA LEU A 465 23.62 0.59 21.70
C LEU A 465 24.59 1.40 22.57
N LYS A 466 24.43 2.72 22.57
CA LYS A 466 25.11 3.63 23.51
C LYS A 466 24.34 3.67 24.82
N VAL A 467 25.04 3.64 25.94
CA VAL A 467 24.41 3.56 27.26
C VAL A 467 24.79 4.76 28.10
N ASP A 468 23.77 5.41 28.66
CA ASP A 468 23.90 6.53 29.59
C ASP A 468 23.33 6.13 30.97
N TYR A 469 24.12 6.32 32.02
CA TYR A 469 23.73 6.00 33.39
C TYR A 469 23.54 7.25 34.24
N THR A 470 22.45 7.28 35.00
CA THR A 470 22.30 8.21 36.12
C THR A 470 22.51 7.44 37.42
N VAL A 471 23.61 7.71 38.12
CA VAL A 471 23.99 6.99 39.34
C VAL A 471 23.41 7.61 40.61
N ASN A 472 23.18 6.78 41.62
CA ASN A 472 22.84 7.21 42.97
C ASN A 472 24.13 7.35 43.81
N PRO A 473 24.53 8.58 44.20
CA PRO A 473 25.79 8.79 44.92
C PRO A 473 25.81 8.14 46.32
N THR A 474 24.65 7.79 46.88
CA THR A 474 24.56 7.10 48.18
C THR A 474 24.84 5.60 48.10
N LYS A 475 24.91 5.02 46.90
CA LYS A 475 25.10 3.58 46.64
C LYS A 475 26.44 3.29 45.94
N LEU A 476 27.49 3.98 46.36
CA LEU A 476 28.82 3.92 45.72
C LEU A 476 29.40 2.51 45.67
N GLU A 477 29.22 1.70 46.71
CA GLU A 477 29.70 0.31 46.77
C GLU A 477 29.10 -0.56 45.66
N ALA A 478 27.78 -0.48 45.46
CA ALA A 478 27.07 -1.22 44.41
C ALA A 478 27.51 -0.79 43.00
N ILE A 479 27.76 0.50 42.78
CA ILE A 479 28.27 1.03 41.51
C ILE A 479 29.66 0.49 41.22
N VAL A 480 30.54 0.47 42.24
CA VAL A 480 31.89 -0.08 42.12
C VAL A 480 31.86 -1.58 41.83
N GLU A 481 30.95 -2.33 42.46
CA GLU A 481 30.76 -3.75 42.16
C GLU A 481 30.27 -3.99 40.72
N MET A 482 29.32 -3.19 40.24
CA MET A 482 28.83 -3.27 38.85
C MET A 482 29.96 -2.99 37.85
N LEU A 483 30.76 -1.94 38.08
CA LEU A 483 31.89 -1.61 37.21
C LEU A 483 33.00 -2.68 37.24
N LYS A 484 33.18 -3.35 38.39
CA LYS A 484 34.15 -4.45 38.54
C LYS A 484 33.69 -5.76 37.88
N LYS A 485 32.39 -6.00 37.74
CA LYS A 485 31.82 -7.27 37.24
C LYS A 485 31.81 -7.44 35.71
N GLU A 486 32.64 -6.69 34.99
CA GLU A 486 32.49 -6.46 33.55
C GLU A 486 31.07 -5.95 33.25
N ASN A 487 30.90 -4.63 33.26
CA ASN A 487 29.63 -4.02 32.90
C ASN A 487 29.24 -4.31 31.43
N GLU A 488 30.09 -4.95 30.64
CA GLU A 488 29.77 -5.49 29.31
C GLU A 488 29.50 -6.99 29.43
N ILE A 489 28.25 -7.39 29.25
CA ILE A 489 27.81 -8.78 29.26
C ILE A 489 27.40 -9.23 27.86
N GLU A 490 27.50 -10.53 27.59
CA GLU A 490 27.00 -11.09 26.34
C GLU A 490 25.49 -10.93 26.24
N ASN A 491 25.01 -10.59 25.04
CA ASN A 491 23.59 -10.58 24.77
C ASN A 491 23.07 -12.02 24.80
N SER A 492 22.21 -12.32 25.79
CA SER A 492 21.68 -13.66 26.02
C SER A 492 20.76 -14.18 24.91
N PHE A 493 20.40 -13.34 23.94
CA PHE A 493 19.65 -13.72 22.74
C PHE A 493 20.53 -13.96 21.50
N SER A 494 21.85 -13.83 21.61
CA SER A 494 22.76 -14.05 20.47
C SER A 494 22.71 -15.51 19.99
N THR A 495 22.47 -15.71 18.70
CA THR A 495 22.28 -17.03 18.06
C THR A 495 23.60 -17.77 17.76
N ASN A 496 24.71 -17.45 18.45
CA ASN A 496 26.00 -18.06 18.16
C ASN A 496 26.15 -19.41 18.86
N GLY A 497 25.74 -20.48 18.17
CA GLY A 497 25.86 -21.84 18.69
C GLY A 497 25.68 -22.96 17.66
N GLY A 498 26.35 -22.87 16.50
CA GLY A 498 26.84 -24.01 15.73
C GLY A 498 25.82 -25.01 15.14
N ALA A 499 26.01 -25.27 13.84
CA ALA A 499 25.81 -26.60 13.29
C ALA A 499 26.56 -27.63 14.17
N ARG A 500 25.87 -28.21 15.16
CA ARG A 500 26.25 -29.49 15.74
C ARG A 500 25.32 -30.52 15.12
N ASN A 501 25.89 -31.25 14.17
CA ASN A 501 25.38 -32.52 13.66
C ASN A 501 24.69 -33.30 14.79
N ARG A 502 23.37 -33.45 14.67
CA ARG A 502 22.63 -34.62 15.16
C ARG A 502 22.22 -35.45 13.95
N GLU A 503 23.23 -35.89 13.21
CA GLU A 503 23.18 -37.17 12.52
C GLU A 503 24.11 -38.10 13.30
N GLN A 504 23.65 -39.32 13.55
CA GLN A 504 24.21 -40.35 14.45
C GLN A 504 23.71 -40.30 15.90
N GLU A 505 22.46 -40.70 16.08
CA GLU A 505 22.13 -41.83 16.96
C GLU A 505 20.92 -42.55 16.34
N LEU A 506 21.18 -43.23 15.22
CA LEU A 506 20.45 -44.44 14.84
C LEU A 506 21.23 -45.59 15.45
N ASP A 507 20.83 -46.08 16.63
CA ASP A 507 20.68 -47.52 16.81
C ASP A 507 19.86 -47.88 18.05
N ASN A 508 19.01 -48.88 17.85
CA ASN A 508 18.36 -49.75 18.84
C ASN A 508 17.24 -49.20 19.73
N GLY A 509 16.01 -49.46 19.28
CA GLY A 509 14.81 -49.45 20.10
C GLY A 509 13.62 -50.07 19.37
N SER A 510 13.76 -51.31 18.93
CA SER A 510 12.65 -52.15 18.49
C SER A 510 11.62 -52.29 19.62
N GLY A 511 10.53 -51.53 19.54
CA GLY A 511 9.35 -51.73 20.38
C GLY A 511 8.58 -52.95 19.93
N GLU A 512 8.89 -54.10 20.53
CA GLU A 512 8.03 -55.28 20.49
C GLU A 512 6.74 -55.01 21.27
N VAL A 513 5.63 -55.38 20.63
CA VAL A 513 4.27 -55.43 21.18
C VAL A 513 4.17 -56.63 22.13
N PRO A 514 3.63 -56.50 23.35
CA PRO A 514 3.28 -57.67 24.13
C PRO A 514 1.83 -58.09 23.82
N GLU A 515 1.69 -59.18 23.07
CA GLU A 515 0.49 -59.99 23.10
C GLU A 515 0.54 -60.97 24.29
N GLU A 516 -0.59 -61.02 24.96
CA GLU A 516 -0.97 -61.91 26.05
C GLU A 516 -0.93 -63.41 25.66
N LYS A 517 -0.36 -64.25 26.54
CA LYS A 517 -0.95 -65.50 27.12
C LYS A 517 -0.06 -66.75 27.14
N HIS A 518 -0.25 -67.43 28.27
CA HIS A 518 -0.27 -68.87 28.54
C HIS A 518 0.97 -69.55 29.13
N LEU A 519 0.69 -70.11 30.33
CA LEU A 519 1.33 -71.14 31.15
C LEU A 519 2.37 -70.68 32.18
#